data_AF-A0A1G7DVX8-F1
#
_entry.id   AF-A0A1G7DVX8-F1
#
_cell.length_a   1.000
_cell.length_b   1.000
_cell.length_c   1.000
_cell.angle_alpha   90.00
_cell.angle_beta   90.00
_cell.angle_gamma   90.00
#
_symmetry.space_group_name_H-M   'P 1'
#
loop_
_entity.id
_entity.type
_entity.pdbx_description
1 polymer ?
#
loop_
_entity_poly.entity_id
_entity_poly.type
_entity_poly.pdbx_seq_one_letter_code
_entity_poly.pdbx_strand_id
1 'polypeptide(L)'
;MTARVQKLTTDHPAPPPGIQPEARDVVYYARLINDHHPRIHLDPDTALNPPATKYPATDANRIAAQPDADRYSAELTEVLGDQQASRIGNERAWPAVVGALGRAEDTGQHSHEALRRALAQRDLDGLDSMSELLAWRLDRQTRLIAHDPTHSGQARPAIAWTLKAWETRTGSDAAYLVDALAPGRGLDNLALAVSHATTESMRREAKDENPTGLPWLAYPTHVLDNDTAEEGMREFAAHLASAIRSRAGALAEAAVDDLPEWTRAFGPEPADSTEREAREAALRLAAAHRDQHNITTDDPANSLGPYPITGRAGHREWWASASAVLTRNTIDETATPTGLGAFVEQHLAGAIAHDLYKAIPETERAELHASLAAKLDSITTTALERDPEAVVNHSAAASALLASLADAGHLTPRTAADLGITKPHLNQDQPDQAGSITVSPNAVRVEIGGPEFTSSVTPISSPRLLY
;
A
#
# COMPACT_ATOMS: atom_id res chain seq x y z
N MET A 1 14.27 -19.82 31.93
CA MET A 1 13.93 -19.18 30.63
C MET A 1 12.99 -20.07 29.81
N THR A 2 13.20 -21.39 29.78
CA THR A 2 12.35 -22.42 29.15
C THR A 2 10.89 -22.42 29.61
N ALA A 3 10.61 -22.18 30.90
CA ALA A 3 9.24 -22.10 31.43
C ALA A 3 8.44 -20.85 30.99
N ARG A 4 9.12 -19.79 30.55
CA ARG A 4 8.49 -18.55 30.07
C ARG A 4 8.16 -18.62 28.57
N VAL A 5 8.97 -19.37 27.82
CA VAL A 5 8.73 -19.70 26.40
C VAL A 5 7.57 -20.68 26.26
N GLN A 6 7.48 -21.69 27.14
CA GLN A 6 6.38 -22.66 27.12
C GLN A 6 5.04 -22.04 27.53
N LYS A 7 5.07 -21.00 28.37
CA LYS A 7 3.90 -20.18 28.70
C LYS A 7 3.39 -19.40 27.47
N LEU A 8 4.29 -18.78 26.70
CA LEU A 8 3.92 -18.07 25.47
C LEU A 8 3.36 -19.01 24.37
N THR A 9 3.87 -20.23 24.19
CA THR A 9 3.29 -21.16 23.20
C THR A 9 1.97 -21.82 23.64
N THR A 10 1.64 -21.80 24.93
CA THR A 10 0.36 -22.31 25.44
C THR A 10 -0.70 -21.19 25.49
N ASP A 11 -0.26 -19.93 25.63
CA ASP A 11 -1.11 -18.74 25.83
C ASP A 11 -1.34 -17.91 24.54
N HIS A 12 -0.88 -18.38 23.38
CA HIS A 12 -1.23 -17.81 22.08
C HIS A 12 -2.31 -18.68 21.40
N PRO A 13 -3.60 -18.47 21.70
CA PRO A 13 -4.67 -19.15 21.00
C PRO A 13 -4.65 -18.79 19.51
N ALA A 14 -5.18 -19.69 18.69
CA ALA A 14 -5.45 -19.48 17.27
C ALA A 14 -6.11 -18.10 17.02
N PRO A 15 -5.97 -17.52 15.80
CA PRO A 15 -6.62 -16.26 15.43
C PRO A 15 -8.11 -16.25 15.85
N PRO A 16 -8.67 -15.07 16.17
CA PRO A 16 -9.97 -14.96 16.81
C PRO A 16 -11.05 -15.80 16.09
N PRO A 17 -12.00 -16.42 16.83
CA PRO A 17 -12.84 -17.54 16.39
C PRO A 17 -13.83 -17.29 15.24
N GLY A 18 -13.71 -16.19 14.48
CA GLY A 18 -14.52 -15.88 13.30
C GLY A 18 -13.83 -16.05 11.94
N ILE A 19 -12.55 -16.45 11.90
CA ILE A 19 -11.76 -16.50 10.65
C ILE A 19 -11.42 -17.95 10.22
N GLN A 20 -11.60 -18.94 11.09
CA GLN A 20 -11.40 -20.34 10.71
C GLN A 20 -12.52 -20.78 9.75
N PRO A 21 -12.20 -21.30 8.55
CA PRO A 21 -13.22 -21.85 7.67
C PRO A 21 -13.88 -23.06 8.33
N GLU A 22 -15.20 -23.18 8.22
CA GLU A 22 -15.93 -24.37 8.61
C GLU A 22 -15.91 -25.43 7.49
N ALA A 23 -16.29 -26.67 7.78
CA ALA A 23 -16.32 -27.74 6.78
C ALA A 23 -17.18 -27.39 5.55
N ARG A 24 -18.29 -26.66 5.76
CA ARG A 24 -19.13 -26.14 4.68
C ARG A 24 -18.41 -25.10 3.80
N ASP A 25 -17.60 -24.24 4.42
CA ASP A 25 -16.85 -23.19 3.72
C ASP A 25 -15.77 -23.83 2.85
N VAL A 26 -15.07 -24.83 3.38
CA VAL A 26 -14.04 -25.55 2.62
C VAL A 26 -14.62 -26.29 1.42
N VAL A 27 -15.76 -26.99 1.57
CA VAL A 27 -16.45 -27.63 0.44
C VAL A 27 -16.90 -26.60 -0.59
N TYR A 28 -17.32 -25.42 -0.14
CA TYR A 28 -17.69 -24.32 -1.02
C TYR A 28 -16.47 -23.78 -1.79
N TYR A 29 -15.39 -23.43 -1.11
CA TYR A 29 -14.15 -22.94 -1.74
C TYR A 29 -13.50 -23.99 -2.64
N ALA A 30 -13.53 -25.27 -2.26
CA ALA A 30 -13.04 -26.36 -3.08
C ALA A 30 -13.75 -26.38 -4.45
N ARG A 31 -15.05 -26.14 -4.48
CA ARG A 31 -15.85 -26.06 -5.71
C ARG A 31 -15.44 -24.86 -6.56
N LEU A 32 -15.38 -23.67 -5.95
CA LEU A 32 -14.96 -22.44 -6.63
C LEU A 32 -13.57 -22.58 -7.26
N ILE A 33 -12.61 -23.13 -6.52
CA ILE A 33 -11.25 -23.35 -7.02
C ILE A 33 -11.25 -24.41 -8.12
N ASN A 34 -12.01 -25.49 -7.98
CA ASN A 34 -12.07 -26.58 -8.95
C ASN A 34 -12.63 -26.13 -10.31
N ASP A 35 -13.52 -25.14 -10.33
CA ASP A 35 -14.07 -24.58 -11.58
C ASP A 35 -12.98 -23.91 -12.44
N HIS A 36 -11.97 -23.31 -11.81
CA HIS A 36 -10.82 -22.70 -12.51
C HIS A 36 -9.58 -23.62 -12.57
N HIS A 37 -9.45 -24.54 -11.62
CA HIS A 37 -8.30 -25.41 -11.42
C HIS A 37 -8.73 -26.85 -11.12
N PRO A 38 -9.27 -27.60 -12.10
CA PRO A 38 -9.87 -28.93 -11.89
C PRO A 38 -8.89 -30.02 -11.45
N ARG A 39 -7.58 -29.74 -11.53
CA ARG A 39 -6.52 -30.66 -11.07
C ARG A 39 -6.16 -30.46 -9.59
N ILE A 40 -6.78 -29.49 -8.94
CA ILE A 40 -6.43 -29.06 -7.60
C ILE A 40 -7.54 -29.46 -6.65
N HIS A 41 -7.22 -30.41 -5.79
CA HIS A 41 -8.13 -30.84 -4.74
C HIS A 41 -7.77 -30.12 -3.44
N LEU A 42 -8.69 -29.28 -2.97
CA LEU A 42 -8.65 -28.71 -1.63
C LEU A 42 -9.17 -29.78 -0.66
N ASP A 43 -8.24 -30.50 -0.02
CA ASP A 43 -8.58 -31.53 0.95
C ASP A 43 -9.25 -30.89 2.19
N PRO A 44 -10.49 -31.27 2.55
CA PRO A 44 -11.21 -30.71 3.68
C PRO A 44 -10.45 -30.80 5.00
N ASP A 45 -9.82 -31.95 5.26
CA ASP A 45 -9.14 -32.17 6.54
C ASP A 45 -7.90 -31.28 6.67
N THR A 46 -7.09 -31.19 5.61
CA THR A 46 -5.92 -30.30 5.57
C THR A 46 -6.33 -28.81 5.62
N ALA A 47 -7.44 -28.41 5.00
CA ALA A 47 -7.85 -27.00 5.02
C ALA A 47 -8.41 -26.55 6.38
N LEU A 48 -9.16 -27.42 7.06
CA LEU A 48 -9.70 -27.15 8.40
C LEU A 48 -8.62 -27.26 9.48
N ASN A 49 -7.74 -28.25 9.33
CA ASN A 49 -6.69 -28.59 10.26
C ASN A 49 -5.38 -28.69 9.48
N PRO A 50 -4.80 -27.55 9.03
CA PRO A 50 -3.52 -27.56 8.36
C PRO A 50 -2.55 -28.35 9.24
N PRO A 51 -2.00 -29.48 8.76
CA PRO A 51 -1.10 -30.27 9.58
C PRO A 51 0.02 -29.32 9.97
N ALA A 52 0.33 -29.25 11.27
CA ALA A 52 1.52 -28.55 11.75
C ALA A 52 2.64 -28.98 10.82
N THR A 53 3.32 -28.02 10.17
CA THR A 53 4.24 -28.24 9.06
C THR A 53 5.39 -29.15 9.48
N LYS A 54 5.10 -30.44 9.55
CA LYS A 54 6.05 -31.52 9.47
C LYS A 54 6.18 -31.78 7.99
N TYR A 55 6.77 -30.82 7.27
CA TYR A 55 7.59 -31.27 6.19
C TYR A 55 8.67 -32.11 6.87
N PRO A 56 8.78 -33.42 6.59
CA PRO A 56 10.09 -34.01 6.78
C PRO A 56 11.00 -33.17 5.88
N ALA A 57 12.05 -32.55 6.46
CA ALA A 57 13.31 -32.52 5.73
C ALA A 57 13.42 -33.93 5.16
N THR A 58 13.30 -34.06 3.83
CA THR A 58 13.14 -35.34 3.18
C THR A 58 14.16 -36.27 3.80
N ASP A 59 13.77 -37.38 4.45
CA ASP A 59 14.74 -38.35 4.96
C ASP A 59 15.64 -38.86 3.81
N ALA A 60 15.19 -38.68 2.56
CA ALA A 60 15.94 -38.89 1.33
C ALA A 60 17.06 -37.86 1.04
N ASN A 61 17.14 -36.75 1.78
CA ASN A 61 18.14 -35.68 1.64
C ASN A 61 18.82 -35.32 2.96
N ARG A 62 18.80 -36.20 3.96
CA ARG A 62 19.79 -36.15 5.05
C ARG A 62 21.13 -36.64 4.50
N ILE A 63 21.70 -35.89 3.57
CA ILE A 63 23.07 -36.05 3.09
C ILE A 63 23.97 -35.80 4.31
N ALA A 64 24.92 -36.71 4.51
CA ALA A 64 25.86 -36.68 5.60
C ALA A 64 26.51 -35.29 5.77
N ALA A 65 26.28 -34.65 6.92
CA ALA A 65 27.09 -33.62 7.59
C ALA A 65 28.04 -32.77 6.71
N GLN A 66 27.55 -32.24 5.59
CA GLN A 66 28.11 -31.02 5.03
C GLN A 66 27.46 -29.89 5.82
N PRO A 67 28.24 -28.99 6.45
CA PRO A 67 27.67 -28.03 7.38
C PRO A 67 26.66 -27.16 6.63
N ASP A 68 25.42 -27.04 7.13
CA ASP A 68 24.32 -26.30 6.49
C ASP A 68 24.71 -24.90 6.01
N ALA A 69 25.75 -24.31 6.62
CA ALA A 69 26.38 -23.08 6.18
C ALA A 69 26.86 -23.09 4.71
N ASP A 70 27.47 -24.17 4.22
CA ASP A 70 27.96 -24.24 2.82
C ASP A 70 26.78 -24.28 1.84
N ARG A 71 25.72 -25.03 2.19
CA ARG A 71 24.49 -25.11 1.40
C ARG A 71 23.79 -23.76 1.36
N TYR A 72 23.58 -23.11 2.50
CA TYR A 72 22.98 -21.77 2.55
C TYR A 72 23.84 -20.71 1.85
N SER A 73 25.17 -20.86 1.86
CA SER A 73 26.05 -19.99 1.09
C SER A 73 25.86 -20.16 -0.43
N ALA A 74 25.67 -21.40 -0.90
CA ALA A 74 25.37 -21.69 -2.30
C ALA A 74 23.99 -21.12 -2.71
N GLU A 75 22.96 -21.31 -1.88
CA GLU A 75 21.63 -20.72 -2.13
C GLU A 75 21.67 -19.19 -2.14
N LEU A 76 22.42 -18.58 -1.21
CA LEU A 76 22.61 -17.13 -1.18
C LEU A 76 23.31 -16.62 -2.45
N THR A 77 24.29 -17.39 -2.96
CA THR A 77 24.99 -17.11 -4.22
C THR A 77 24.04 -17.17 -5.41
N GLU A 78 23.14 -18.13 -5.45
CA GLU A 78 22.12 -18.24 -6.50
C GLU A 78 21.16 -17.04 -6.49
N VAL A 79 20.76 -16.58 -5.29
CA VAL A 79 19.77 -15.50 -5.15
C VAL A 79 20.37 -14.10 -5.33
N LEU A 80 21.59 -13.85 -4.85
CA LEU A 80 22.21 -12.52 -4.82
C LEU A 80 23.44 -12.36 -5.73
N GLY A 81 23.93 -13.45 -6.32
CA GLY A 81 25.19 -13.49 -7.03
C GLY A 81 26.42 -13.59 -6.12
N ASP A 82 27.54 -13.99 -6.72
CA ASP A 82 28.79 -14.33 -6.02
C ASP A 82 29.30 -13.21 -5.11
N GLN A 83 29.28 -11.96 -5.57
CA GLN A 83 29.89 -10.83 -4.87
C GLN A 83 29.16 -10.51 -3.56
N GLN A 84 27.83 -10.42 -3.61
CA GLN A 84 27.02 -10.12 -2.43
C GLN A 84 26.99 -11.30 -1.46
N ALA A 85 26.87 -12.54 -1.97
CA ALA A 85 26.92 -13.72 -1.13
C ALA A 85 28.28 -13.87 -0.42
N SER A 86 29.39 -13.64 -1.13
CA SER A 86 30.72 -13.63 -0.52
C SER A 86 30.87 -12.54 0.54
N ARG A 87 30.30 -11.35 0.32
CA ARG A 87 30.33 -10.27 1.32
C ARG A 87 29.59 -10.70 2.59
N ILE A 88 28.35 -11.17 2.46
CA ILE A 88 27.52 -11.64 3.59
C ILE A 88 28.19 -12.80 4.31
N GLY A 89 28.70 -13.80 3.59
CA GLY A 89 29.35 -14.98 4.17
C GLY A 89 30.64 -14.68 4.95
N ASN A 90 31.28 -13.53 4.69
CA ASN A 90 32.48 -13.07 5.40
C ASN A 90 32.16 -12.14 6.60
N GLU A 91 30.91 -11.73 6.80
CA GLU A 91 30.54 -10.89 7.94
C GLU A 91 30.50 -11.71 9.24
N ARG A 92 30.86 -11.06 10.36
CA ARG A 92 30.84 -11.68 11.69
C ARG A 92 29.47 -12.26 12.08
N ALA A 93 28.39 -11.70 11.52
CA ALA A 93 27.03 -12.12 11.79
C ALA A 93 26.51 -13.22 10.86
N TRP A 94 27.31 -13.74 9.92
CA TRP A 94 26.91 -14.87 9.05
C TRP A 94 26.32 -16.07 9.81
N PRO A 95 26.85 -16.51 10.98
CA PRO A 95 26.25 -17.59 11.76
C PRO A 95 24.80 -17.34 12.19
N ALA A 96 24.38 -16.07 12.33
CA ALA A 96 23.00 -15.72 12.64
C ALA A 96 22.05 -16.00 11.46
N VAL A 97 22.51 -15.78 10.22
CA VAL A 97 21.75 -16.10 9.00
C VAL A 97 21.57 -17.61 8.87
N VAL A 98 22.65 -18.38 9.05
CA VAL A 98 22.62 -19.85 9.06
C VAL A 98 21.61 -20.36 10.11
N GLY A 99 21.66 -19.81 11.33
CA GLY A 99 20.72 -20.19 12.38
C GLY A 99 19.27 -19.81 12.06
N ALA A 100 19.03 -18.67 11.41
CA ALA A 100 17.69 -18.22 11.02
C ALA A 100 17.11 -19.06 9.88
N LEU A 101 17.94 -19.49 8.91
CA LEU A 101 17.55 -20.42 7.85
C LEU A 101 17.25 -21.81 8.39
N GLY A 102 18.07 -22.31 9.32
CA GLY A 102 17.79 -23.57 10.00
C GLY A 102 16.45 -23.54 10.72
N ARG A 103 16.14 -22.44 11.44
CA ARG A 103 14.82 -22.25 12.05
C ARG A 103 13.69 -22.16 11.02
N ALA A 104 13.92 -21.52 9.87
CA ALA A 104 12.93 -21.48 8.81
C ALA A 104 12.61 -22.90 8.30
N GLU A 105 13.64 -23.73 8.09
CA GLU A 105 13.49 -25.13 7.71
C GLU A 105 12.82 -25.97 8.79
N ASP A 106 13.14 -25.74 10.07
CA ASP A 106 12.47 -26.39 11.20
C ASP A 106 10.96 -26.06 11.27
N THR A 107 10.56 -24.90 10.73
CA THR A 107 9.14 -24.53 10.55
C THR A 107 8.51 -25.02 9.25
N GLY A 108 9.27 -25.79 8.45
CA GLY A 108 8.84 -26.37 7.19
C GLY A 108 8.99 -25.47 5.97
N GLN A 109 9.73 -24.36 6.06
CA GLN A 109 10.00 -23.49 4.91
C GLN A 109 11.22 -23.98 4.13
N HIS A 110 11.20 -23.81 2.80
CA HIS A 110 12.43 -23.94 2.00
C HIS A 110 13.33 -22.72 2.22
N SER A 111 14.59 -22.95 2.59
CA SER A 111 15.60 -21.92 2.86
C SER A 111 15.80 -20.97 1.67
N HIS A 112 15.88 -21.48 0.44
CA HIS A 112 15.95 -20.66 -0.78
C HIS A 112 14.74 -19.71 -0.91
N GLU A 113 13.52 -20.17 -0.64
CA GLU A 113 12.32 -19.32 -0.69
C GLU A 113 12.27 -18.32 0.48
N ALA A 114 12.70 -18.74 1.67
CA ALA A 114 12.82 -17.86 2.83
C ALA A 114 13.83 -16.73 2.56
N LEU A 115 14.96 -17.04 1.92
CA LEU A 115 15.94 -16.05 1.45
C LEU A 115 15.31 -15.07 0.47
N ARG A 116 14.65 -15.56 -0.59
CA ARG A 116 14.00 -14.68 -1.59
C ARG A 116 12.97 -13.76 -0.94
N ARG A 117 12.14 -14.28 -0.03
CA ARG A 117 11.16 -13.47 0.69
C ARG A 117 11.82 -12.46 1.61
N ALA A 118 12.87 -12.82 2.34
CA ALA A 118 13.59 -11.89 3.22
C ALA A 118 14.25 -10.76 2.43
N LEU A 119 14.78 -11.06 1.25
CA LEU A 119 15.43 -10.10 0.36
C LEU A 119 14.42 -9.17 -0.32
N ALA A 120 13.26 -9.69 -0.72
CA ALA A 120 12.18 -8.89 -1.31
C ALA A 120 11.63 -7.79 -0.39
N GLN A 121 11.89 -7.84 0.92
CA GLN A 121 11.39 -6.83 1.86
C GLN A 121 12.06 -5.46 1.71
N ARG A 122 13.35 -5.40 1.34
CA ARG A 122 14.13 -4.15 1.20
C ARG A 122 15.56 -4.43 0.74
N ASP A 123 16.16 -3.52 -0.04
CA ASP A 123 17.55 -3.63 -0.47
C ASP A 123 18.54 -3.75 0.70
N LEU A 124 19.69 -4.38 0.43
CA LEU A 124 20.78 -4.58 1.40
C LEU A 124 21.84 -3.45 1.37
N ASP A 125 21.67 -2.45 0.50
CA ASP A 125 22.67 -1.41 0.29
C ASP A 125 22.78 -0.42 1.46
N GLY A 126 24.01 0.05 1.70
CA GLY A 126 24.30 1.08 2.70
C GLY A 126 24.21 0.64 4.17
N LEU A 127 24.14 -0.67 4.43
CA LEU A 127 24.05 -1.21 5.79
C LEU A 127 25.42 -1.53 6.38
N ASP A 128 25.54 -1.35 7.69
CA ASP A 128 26.74 -1.71 8.46
C ASP A 128 26.96 -3.24 8.50
N SER A 129 25.87 -4.02 8.47
CA SER A 129 25.89 -5.49 8.46
C SER A 129 24.69 -6.05 7.69
N MET A 130 24.93 -6.65 6.53
CA MET A 130 23.88 -7.25 5.70
C MET A 130 23.32 -8.53 6.35
N SER A 131 24.19 -9.31 6.99
CA SER A 131 23.87 -10.55 7.68
C SER A 131 22.96 -10.34 8.89
N GLU A 132 23.18 -9.30 9.69
CA GLU A 132 22.31 -9.00 10.84
C GLU A 132 20.88 -8.68 10.38
N LEU A 133 20.75 -7.85 9.34
CA LEU A 133 19.44 -7.52 8.80
C LEU A 133 18.77 -8.75 8.18
N LEU A 134 19.50 -9.54 7.39
CA LEU A 134 18.97 -10.74 6.75
C LEU A 134 18.52 -11.77 7.79
N ALA A 135 19.32 -12.04 8.81
CA ALA A 135 18.97 -12.93 9.92
C ALA A 135 17.71 -12.45 10.66
N TRP A 136 17.63 -11.14 10.97
CA TRP A 136 16.45 -10.56 11.60
C TRP A 136 15.19 -10.72 10.74
N ARG A 137 15.28 -10.50 9.43
CA ARG A 137 14.14 -10.64 8.51
C ARG A 137 13.67 -12.08 8.41
N LEU A 138 14.60 -13.02 8.26
CA LEU A 138 14.32 -14.45 8.23
C LEU A 138 13.62 -14.88 9.53
N ASP A 139 14.13 -14.49 10.69
CA ASP A 139 13.50 -14.79 11.99
C ASP A 139 12.12 -14.17 12.17
N ARG A 140 11.92 -12.95 11.65
CA ARG A 140 10.62 -12.28 11.69
C ARG A 140 9.63 -13.02 10.81
N GLN A 141 10.02 -13.37 9.58
CA GLN A 141 9.16 -14.13 8.66
C GLN A 141 8.83 -15.49 9.25
N THR A 142 9.82 -16.25 9.70
CA THR A 142 9.62 -17.56 10.31
C THR A 142 8.65 -17.52 11.49
N ARG A 143 8.73 -16.49 12.35
CA ARG A 143 7.75 -16.30 13.42
C ARG A 143 6.35 -15.98 12.90
N LEU A 144 6.23 -15.09 11.93
CA LEU A 144 4.92 -14.77 11.33
C LEU A 144 4.26 -16.01 10.73
N ILE A 145 5.04 -16.87 10.07
CA ILE A 145 4.53 -18.12 9.48
C ILE A 145 4.16 -19.14 10.55
N ALA A 146 4.96 -19.25 11.60
CA ALA A 146 4.64 -20.13 12.72
C ALA A 146 3.32 -19.75 13.42
N HIS A 147 2.96 -18.46 13.39
CA HIS A 147 1.72 -17.95 13.95
C HIS A 147 0.57 -17.86 12.95
N ASP A 148 0.85 -17.92 11.65
CA ASP A 148 -0.12 -17.84 10.58
C ASP A 148 -0.03 -19.07 9.66
N PRO A 149 -0.89 -20.09 9.87
CA PRO A 149 -0.86 -21.33 9.09
C PRO A 149 -1.08 -21.10 7.58
N THR A 150 -1.58 -19.92 7.19
CA THR A 150 -1.75 -19.55 5.77
C THR A 150 -0.42 -19.30 5.05
N HIS A 151 0.68 -19.09 5.75
CA HIS A 151 1.98 -18.80 5.11
C HIS A 151 2.91 -20.02 5.00
N SER A 152 2.44 -21.21 5.35
CA SER A 152 3.23 -22.42 5.57
C SER A 152 3.65 -23.17 4.29
N GLY A 153 3.63 -22.53 3.12
CA GLY A 153 3.81 -23.21 1.83
C GLY A 153 2.65 -24.16 1.47
N GLN A 154 1.61 -24.22 2.30
CA GLN A 154 0.39 -24.96 2.05
C GLN A 154 -0.62 -24.01 1.38
N ALA A 155 -0.39 -23.68 0.11
CA ALA A 155 -1.25 -22.76 -0.66
C ALA A 155 -2.74 -23.13 -0.58
N ARG A 156 -3.04 -24.41 -0.39
CA ARG A 156 -4.40 -24.95 -0.27
C ARG A 156 -5.11 -24.50 1.04
N PRO A 157 -4.65 -24.88 2.24
CA PRO A 157 -5.17 -24.31 3.50
C PRO A 157 -5.14 -22.79 3.54
N ALA A 158 -4.06 -22.18 3.03
CA ALA A 158 -3.93 -20.73 2.95
C ALA A 158 -5.09 -20.06 2.20
N ILE A 159 -5.47 -20.61 1.05
CA ILE A 159 -6.59 -20.08 0.25
C ILE A 159 -7.89 -20.20 1.03
N ALA A 160 -8.19 -21.34 1.64
CA ALA A 160 -9.45 -21.54 2.35
C ALA A 160 -9.63 -20.52 3.49
N TRP A 161 -8.57 -20.33 4.29
CA TRP A 161 -8.57 -19.35 5.38
C TRP A 161 -8.61 -17.91 4.87
N THR A 162 -7.92 -17.60 3.78
CA THR A 162 -7.91 -16.25 3.21
C THR A 162 -9.26 -15.88 2.58
N LEU A 163 -9.92 -16.83 1.92
CA LEU A 163 -11.28 -16.65 1.40
C LEU A 163 -12.28 -16.46 2.54
N LYS A 164 -12.14 -17.22 3.64
CA LYS A 164 -12.98 -17.01 4.82
C LYS A 164 -12.77 -15.64 5.45
N ALA A 165 -11.51 -15.22 5.59
CA ALA A 165 -11.17 -13.89 6.09
C ALA A 165 -11.78 -12.79 5.20
N TRP A 166 -11.77 -12.98 3.88
CA TRP A 166 -12.41 -12.07 2.94
C TRP A 166 -13.92 -12.00 3.15
N GLU A 167 -14.62 -13.13 3.19
CA GLU A 167 -16.08 -13.19 3.36
C GLU A 167 -16.52 -12.57 4.69
N THR A 168 -15.90 -12.99 5.80
CA THR A 168 -16.26 -12.50 7.14
C THR A 168 -16.08 -10.98 7.23
N ARG A 169 -15.05 -10.43 6.59
CA ARG A 169 -14.69 -9.01 6.73
C ARG A 169 -15.44 -8.11 5.76
N THR A 170 -15.51 -8.49 4.50
CA THR A 170 -16.13 -7.66 3.45
C THR A 170 -17.63 -7.89 3.32
N GLY A 171 -18.16 -8.97 3.90
CA GLY A 171 -19.52 -9.45 3.62
C GLY A 171 -19.73 -9.89 2.16
N SER A 172 -18.67 -9.91 1.34
CA SER A 172 -18.72 -10.25 -0.07
C SER A 172 -18.44 -11.74 -0.29
N ASP A 173 -19.08 -12.32 -1.31
CA ASP A 173 -18.92 -13.72 -1.68
C ASP A 173 -17.48 -14.03 -2.15
N ALA A 174 -16.88 -15.11 -1.64
CA ALA A 174 -15.58 -15.62 -2.10
C ALA A 174 -15.54 -15.89 -3.61
N ALA A 175 -16.67 -16.26 -4.23
CA ALA A 175 -16.77 -16.50 -5.68
C ALA A 175 -16.30 -15.30 -6.49
N TYR A 176 -16.71 -14.08 -6.09
CA TYR A 176 -16.30 -12.85 -6.77
C TYR A 176 -14.78 -12.68 -6.80
N LEU A 177 -14.13 -12.94 -5.66
CA LEU A 177 -12.68 -12.81 -5.55
C LEU A 177 -11.94 -13.89 -6.35
N VAL A 178 -12.41 -15.13 -6.29
CA VAL A 178 -11.83 -16.25 -7.05
C VAL A 178 -11.99 -16.01 -8.55
N ASP A 179 -13.17 -15.64 -9.03
CA ASP A 179 -13.43 -15.39 -10.46
C ASP A 179 -12.59 -14.24 -11.01
N ALA A 180 -12.37 -13.18 -10.20
CA ALA A 180 -11.54 -12.05 -10.59
C ALA A 180 -10.04 -12.40 -10.64
N LEU A 181 -9.57 -13.31 -9.80
CA LEU A 181 -8.14 -13.58 -9.61
C LEU A 181 -7.66 -14.90 -10.23
N ALA A 182 -8.51 -15.89 -10.46
CA ALA A 182 -8.11 -17.20 -10.95
C ALA A 182 -7.66 -17.25 -12.43
N PRO A 183 -8.24 -16.46 -13.37
CA PRO A 183 -7.88 -16.57 -14.78
C PRO A 183 -6.37 -16.39 -15.04
N GLY A 184 -5.75 -17.40 -15.66
CA GLY A 184 -4.34 -17.39 -16.05
C GLY A 184 -3.32 -17.56 -14.92
N ARG A 185 -3.76 -17.80 -13.67
CA ARG A 185 -2.86 -17.97 -12.52
C ARG A 185 -2.77 -19.43 -12.07
N GLY A 186 -1.60 -19.85 -11.60
CA GLY A 186 -1.46 -21.08 -10.82
C GLY A 186 -1.98 -20.89 -9.39
N LEU A 187 -2.21 -21.98 -8.65
CA LEU A 187 -2.77 -21.92 -7.30
C LEU A 187 -1.94 -21.11 -6.32
N ASP A 188 -0.62 -21.22 -6.36
CA ASP A 188 0.26 -20.47 -5.46
C ASP A 188 0.17 -18.97 -5.73
N ASN A 189 0.05 -18.60 -7.02
CA ASN A 189 -0.18 -17.21 -7.44
C ASN A 189 -1.60 -16.73 -7.09
N LEU A 190 -2.60 -17.62 -7.14
CA LEU A 190 -3.96 -17.31 -6.69
C LEU A 190 -4.00 -17.10 -5.17
N ALA A 191 -3.37 -17.97 -4.39
CA ALA A 191 -3.24 -17.83 -2.94
C ALA A 191 -2.62 -16.47 -2.58
N LEU A 192 -1.49 -16.16 -3.21
CA LEU A 192 -0.81 -14.88 -3.01
C LEU A 192 -1.68 -13.68 -3.41
N ALA A 193 -2.36 -13.75 -4.56
CA ALA A 193 -3.23 -12.67 -5.03
C ALA A 193 -4.44 -12.45 -4.11
N VAL A 194 -5.06 -13.54 -3.62
CA VAL A 194 -6.17 -13.49 -2.67
C VAL A 194 -5.70 -12.90 -1.34
N SER A 195 -4.53 -13.30 -0.83
CA SER A 195 -3.95 -12.69 0.39
C SER A 195 -3.63 -11.21 0.21
N HIS A 196 -3.12 -10.80 -0.95
CA HIS A 196 -2.90 -9.39 -1.28
C HIS A 196 -4.20 -8.60 -1.32
N ALA A 197 -5.24 -9.11 -1.99
CA ALA A 197 -6.54 -8.45 -2.07
C ALA A 197 -7.20 -8.30 -0.69
N THR A 198 -7.14 -9.35 0.13
CA THR A 198 -7.60 -9.29 1.53
C THR A 198 -6.81 -8.26 2.34
N THR A 199 -5.48 -8.26 2.25
CA THR A 199 -4.63 -7.27 2.93
C THR A 199 -4.93 -5.84 2.49
N GLU A 200 -5.19 -5.62 1.20
CA GLU A 200 -5.53 -4.31 0.66
C GLU A 200 -6.91 -3.85 1.12
N SER A 201 -7.88 -4.77 1.23
CA SER A 201 -9.19 -4.47 1.82
C SER A 201 -9.06 -4.09 3.29
N MET A 202 -8.29 -4.86 4.07
CA MET A 202 -7.98 -4.55 5.47
C MET A 202 -7.34 -3.18 5.61
N ARG A 203 -6.44 -2.83 4.67
CA ARG A 203 -5.77 -1.53 4.63
C ARG A 203 -6.73 -0.39 4.31
N ARG A 204 -7.67 -0.58 3.38
CA ARG A 204 -8.69 0.42 3.04
C ARG A 204 -9.64 0.67 4.21
N GLU A 205 -10.14 -0.38 4.85
CA GLU A 205 -10.99 -0.24 6.03
C GLU A 205 -10.24 0.42 7.19
N ALA A 206 -8.99 0.02 7.46
CA ALA A 206 -8.18 0.68 8.48
C ALA A 206 -7.92 2.17 8.17
N LYS A 207 -7.94 2.56 6.89
CA LYS A 207 -7.85 3.97 6.47
C LYS A 207 -9.17 4.71 6.71
N ASP A 208 -10.30 4.06 6.49
CA ASP A 208 -11.63 4.61 6.74
C ASP A 208 -11.91 4.76 8.25
N GLU A 209 -11.53 3.76 9.05
CA GLU A 209 -11.61 3.79 10.52
C GLU A 209 -10.56 4.73 11.15
N ASN A 210 -9.42 4.92 10.47
CA ASN A 210 -8.33 5.73 10.98
C ASN A 210 -7.80 6.72 9.93
N PRO A 211 -8.53 7.83 9.71
CA PRO A 211 -8.18 8.80 8.67
C PRO A 211 -6.82 9.49 8.92
N THR A 212 -6.27 9.37 10.13
CA THR A 212 -4.99 10.00 10.50
C THR A 212 -3.78 9.34 9.87
N GLY A 213 -3.89 8.12 9.31
CA GLY A 213 -2.84 7.43 8.53
C GLY A 213 -1.51 7.12 9.26
N LEU A 214 -1.35 7.57 10.51
CA LEU A 214 -0.16 7.37 11.32
C LEU A 214 -0.30 6.07 12.12
N PRO A 215 0.49 5.01 11.83
CA PRO A 215 0.27 3.66 12.38
C PRO A 215 0.34 3.55 13.91
N TRP A 216 0.92 4.53 14.58
CA TRP A 216 1.10 4.57 16.03
C TRP A 216 0.13 5.54 16.72
N LEU A 217 -0.48 6.46 15.98
CA LEU A 217 -1.69 7.19 16.41
C LEU A 217 -2.95 6.36 16.17
N ALA A 218 -2.89 5.44 15.19
CA ALA A 218 -3.73 4.27 15.13
C ALA A 218 -3.35 3.31 16.26
N TYR A 219 -3.81 3.63 17.47
CA TYR A 219 -3.82 2.66 18.56
C TYR A 219 -4.51 1.39 18.09
N PRO A 220 -4.21 0.23 18.70
CA PRO A 220 -4.92 -1.00 18.38
C PRO A 220 -6.36 -0.89 18.90
N THR A 221 -7.20 -0.11 18.22
CA THR A 221 -8.64 0.07 18.50
C THR A 221 -9.30 -1.29 18.48
N HIS A 222 -8.92 -2.16 17.55
CA HIS A 222 -9.33 -3.56 17.54
C HIS A 222 -9.02 -4.34 18.83
N VAL A 223 -8.02 -3.97 19.64
CA VAL A 223 -7.79 -4.58 20.97
C VAL A 223 -8.70 -3.95 22.01
N LEU A 224 -8.95 -2.64 21.91
CA LEU A 224 -9.84 -1.89 22.82
C LEU A 224 -11.31 -2.27 22.62
N ASP A 225 -11.72 -2.46 21.37
CA ASP A 225 -13.09 -2.75 20.95
C ASP A 225 -13.41 -4.25 20.98
N ASN A 226 -12.40 -5.10 21.19
CA ASN A 226 -12.59 -6.54 21.29
C ASN A 226 -12.84 -6.97 22.74
N ASP A 227 -14.11 -7.26 23.06
CA ASP A 227 -14.53 -7.78 24.36
C ASP A 227 -13.90 -9.12 24.76
N THR A 228 -13.27 -9.83 23.82
CA THR A 228 -12.55 -11.09 24.09
C THR A 228 -11.07 -10.87 24.43
N ALA A 229 -10.54 -9.67 24.29
CA ALA A 229 -9.16 -9.37 24.68
C ALA A 229 -9.01 -9.40 26.21
N GLU A 230 -7.88 -9.91 26.71
CA GLU A 230 -7.57 -9.92 28.14
C GLU A 230 -7.60 -8.50 28.72
N GLU A 231 -8.22 -8.32 29.88
CA GLU A 231 -8.41 -7.00 30.51
C GLU A 231 -7.09 -6.21 30.63
N GLY A 232 -6.01 -6.86 31.04
CA GLY A 232 -4.70 -6.23 31.17
C GLY A 232 -4.12 -5.76 29.82
N MET A 233 -4.45 -6.43 28.71
CA MET A 233 -4.03 -6.02 27.37
C MET A 233 -4.85 -4.82 26.88
N ARG A 234 -6.15 -4.77 27.20
CA ARG A 234 -7.00 -3.60 26.92
C ARG A 234 -6.55 -2.38 27.72
N GLU A 235 -6.28 -2.55 29.02
CA GLU A 235 -5.77 -1.48 29.88
C GLU A 235 -4.41 -0.96 29.39
N PHE A 236 -3.49 -1.85 29.03
CA PHE A 236 -2.20 -1.47 28.45
C PHE A 236 -2.36 -0.70 27.14
N ALA A 237 -3.19 -1.19 26.22
CA ALA A 237 -3.46 -0.51 24.96
C ALA A 237 -4.08 0.88 25.17
N ALA A 238 -4.98 1.02 26.15
CA ALA A 238 -5.61 2.29 26.49
C ALA A 238 -4.60 3.28 27.10
N HIS A 239 -3.72 2.81 27.99
CA HIS A 239 -2.63 3.62 28.54
C HIS A 239 -1.64 4.06 27.48
N LEU A 240 -1.23 3.16 26.58
CA LEU A 240 -0.36 3.49 25.46
C LEU A 240 -1.03 4.54 24.55
N ALA A 241 -2.32 4.37 24.27
CA ALA A 241 -3.09 5.32 23.49
C ALA A 241 -3.16 6.70 24.12
N SER A 242 -3.40 6.75 25.43
CA SER A 242 -3.37 7.99 26.20
C SER A 242 -1.99 8.65 26.12
N ALA A 243 -0.92 7.90 26.39
CA ALA A 243 0.45 8.43 26.40
C ALA A 243 0.87 9.02 25.05
N ILE A 244 0.53 8.35 23.94
CA ILE A 244 0.84 8.86 22.61
C ILE A 244 0.02 10.10 22.30
N ARG A 245 -1.29 10.14 22.61
CA ARG A 245 -2.12 11.34 22.40
C ARG A 245 -1.59 12.52 23.22
N SER A 246 -1.23 12.28 24.47
CA SER A 246 -0.62 13.29 25.33
C SER A 246 0.70 13.81 24.77
N ARG A 247 1.58 12.93 24.27
CA ARG A 247 2.84 13.36 23.63
C ARG A 247 2.57 14.18 22.37
N ALA A 248 1.69 13.72 21.48
CA ALA A 248 1.35 14.44 20.26
C ALA A 248 0.72 15.81 20.58
N GLY A 249 -0.18 15.87 21.57
CA GLY A 249 -0.75 17.13 22.07
C GLY A 249 0.32 18.10 22.60
N ALA A 250 1.22 17.63 23.47
CA ALA A 250 2.32 18.45 23.99
C ALA A 250 3.26 18.96 22.88
N LEU A 251 3.53 18.15 21.85
CA LEU A 251 4.31 18.58 20.69
C LEU A 251 3.59 19.67 19.87
N ALA A 252 2.27 19.57 19.73
CA ALA A 252 1.46 20.57 19.03
C ALA A 252 1.40 21.88 19.83
N GLU A 253 1.17 21.81 21.14
CA GLU A 253 1.18 22.96 22.05
C GLU A 253 2.54 23.68 22.00
N ALA A 254 3.64 22.94 22.12
CA ALA A 254 4.98 23.52 21.99
C ALA A 254 5.19 24.20 20.64
N ALA A 255 4.71 23.61 19.54
CA ALA A 255 4.80 24.23 18.21
C ALA A 255 3.94 25.49 18.07
N VAL A 256 2.81 25.58 18.78
CA VAL A 256 1.96 26.77 18.82
C VAL A 256 2.58 27.87 19.69
N ASP A 257 3.19 27.51 20.82
CA ASP A 257 3.80 28.47 21.74
C ASP A 257 5.13 29.02 21.22
N ASP A 258 6.00 28.16 20.70
CA ASP A 258 7.34 28.54 20.23
C ASP A 258 7.31 29.15 18.82
N LEU A 259 6.26 28.88 18.03
CA LEU A 259 6.09 29.28 16.63
C LEU A 259 7.36 29.11 15.78
N PRO A 260 7.98 27.90 15.75
CA PRO A 260 9.16 27.65 14.93
C PRO A 260 8.85 27.91 13.46
N GLU A 261 9.85 28.32 12.67
CA GLU A 261 9.68 28.78 11.29
C GLU A 261 8.91 27.77 10.42
N TRP A 262 9.09 26.47 10.64
CA TRP A 262 8.37 25.41 9.93
C TRP A 262 6.84 25.48 10.08
N THR A 263 6.33 26.07 11.18
CA THR A 263 4.90 26.22 11.45
C THR A 263 4.25 27.36 10.67
N ARG A 264 5.03 28.34 10.16
CA ARG A 264 4.50 29.43 9.33
C ARG A 264 3.73 28.94 8.12
N ALA A 265 4.16 27.78 7.65
CA ALA A 265 3.60 27.15 6.50
C ALA A 265 2.11 26.80 6.77
N PHE A 266 1.71 26.48 7.99
CA PHE A 266 0.31 26.25 8.38
C PHE A 266 -0.54 27.53 8.38
N GLY A 267 -0.01 28.67 7.97
CA GLY A 267 -0.72 29.94 7.93
C GLY A 267 -1.02 30.53 9.31
N PRO A 268 -1.61 31.75 9.32
CA PRO A 268 -1.98 32.42 10.56
C PRO A 268 -3.03 31.62 11.34
N GLU A 269 -3.18 31.98 12.62
CA GLU A 269 -4.25 31.42 13.46
C GLU A 269 -5.63 31.87 12.95
N PRO A 270 -6.55 30.92 12.67
CA PRO A 270 -7.90 31.26 12.25
C PRO A 270 -8.72 31.97 13.33
N ALA A 271 -9.60 32.86 12.89
CA ALA A 271 -10.61 33.45 13.77
C ALA A 271 -11.71 32.44 14.12
N ASP A 272 -12.12 31.63 13.14
CA ASP A 272 -13.12 30.57 13.31
C ASP A 272 -12.59 29.43 14.20
N SER A 273 -13.42 28.95 15.13
CA SER A 273 -13.02 27.89 16.07
C SER A 273 -12.83 26.54 15.39
N THR A 274 -13.65 26.22 14.39
CA THR A 274 -13.58 24.95 13.66
C THR A 274 -12.30 24.90 12.83
N GLU A 275 -11.95 26.01 12.17
CA GLU A 275 -10.69 26.14 11.43
C GLU A 275 -9.47 26.10 12.36
N ARG A 276 -9.58 26.67 13.57
CA ARG A 276 -8.53 26.59 14.59
C ARG A 276 -8.31 25.14 15.05
N GLU A 277 -9.38 24.39 15.31
CA GLU A 277 -9.30 22.96 15.65
C GLU A 277 -8.67 22.14 14.52
N ALA A 278 -9.05 22.40 13.27
CA ALA A 278 -8.46 21.76 12.10
C ALA A 278 -6.96 22.11 11.94
N ARG A 279 -6.58 23.37 12.15
CA ARG A 279 -5.18 23.82 12.19
C ARG A 279 -4.39 23.07 13.24
N GLU A 280 -4.91 22.99 14.45
CA GLU A 280 -4.25 22.34 15.57
C GLU A 280 -4.09 20.84 15.32
N ALA A 281 -5.12 20.18 14.74
CA ALA A 281 -5.02 18.78 14.36
C ALA A 281 -3.92 18.55 13.30
N ALA A 282 -3.82 19.42 12.29
CA ALA A 282 -2.76 19.33 11.27
C ALA A 282 -1.37 19.57 11.88
N LEU A 283 -1.22 20.58 12.74
CA LEU A 283 0.03 20.85 13.47
C LEU A 283 0.44 19.68 14.36
N ARG A 284 -0.54 19.06 15.04
CA ARG A 284 -0.33 17.88 15.88
C ARG A 284 0.23 16.71 15.09
N LEU A 285 -0.35 16.41 13.92
CA LEU A 285 0.14 15.35 13.02
C LEU A 285 1.55 15.65 12.50
N ALA A 286 1.80 16.89 12.09
CA ALA A 286 3.10 17.31 11.60
C ALA A 286 4.19 17.25 12.68
N ALA A 287 3.91 17.77 13.88
CA ALA A 287 4.85 17.74 15.00
C ALA A 287 5.13 16.30 15.46
N ALA A 288 4.10 15.46 15.52
CA ALA A 288 4.20 14.02 15.74
C ALA A 288 5.12 13.33 14.71
N HIS A 289 4.92 13.60 13.42
CA HIS A 289 5.75 13.04 12.36
C HIS A 289 7.20 13.49 12.49
N ARG A 290 7.44 14.79 12.72
CA ARG A 290 8.79 15.35 12.88
C ARG A 290 9.52 14.74 14.07
N ASP A 291 8.85 14.59 15.21
CA ASP A 291 9.41 13.94 16.41
C ASP A 291 9.78 12.47 16.12
N GLN A 292 8.87 11.70 15.51
CA GLN A 292 9.11 10.29 15.17
C GLN A 292 10.32 10.11 14.25
N HIS A 293 10.50 11.02 13.28
CA HIS A 293 11.55 10.93 12.28
C HIS A 293 12.79 11.79 12.60
N ASN A 294 12.86 12.36 13.80
CA ASN A 294 13.94 13.27 14.24
C ASN A 294 14.21 14.40 13.23
N ILE A 295 13.16 14.97 12.65
CA ILE A 295 13.27 16.08 11.71
C ILE A 295 13.49 17.37 12.49
N THR A 296 14.71 17.90 12.40
CA THR A 296 15.15 19.09 13.14
C THR A 296 15.24 20.35 12.30
N THR A 297 15.05 20.26 10.96
CA THR A 297 15.08 21.43 10.08
C THR A 297 13.92 22.37 10.35
N ASP A 298 14.19 23.66 10.57
CA ASP A 298 13.15 24.68 10.79
C ASP A 298 12.67 25.35 9.50
N ASP A 299 13.00 24.78 8.34
CA ASP A 299 12.66 25.39 7.06
C ASP A 299 11.13 25.33 6.79
N PRO A 300 10.45 26.47 6.56
CA PRO A 300 9.03 26.51 6.19
C PRO A 300 8.72 25.81 4.87
N ALA A 301 9.70 25.74 3.95
CA ALA A 301 9.59 24.95 2.73
C ALA A 301 9.79 23.44 2.98
N ASN A 302 10.19 23.03 4.18
CA ASN A 302 10.31 21.61 4.52
C ASN A 302 9.62 21.34 5.86
N SER A 303 8.37 21.79 5.97
CA SER A 303 7.62 21.74 7.22
C SER A 303 7.45 20.32 7.76
N LEU A 304 7.40 19.31 6.88
CA LEU A 304 7.34 17.89 7.23
C LEU A 304 8.69 17.16 7.07
N GLY A 305 9.79 17.90 6.86
CA GLY A 305 11.08 17.32 6.52
C GLY A 305 11.18 16.82 5.07
N PRO A 306 12.31 16.20 4.70
CA PRO A 306 12.53 15.70 3.35
C PRO A 306 11.53 14.60 3.00
N TYR A 307 11.07 14.60 1.76
CA TYR A 307 10.17 13.56 1.26
C TYR A 307 10.83 12.17 1.38
N PRO A 308 10.26 11.24 2.14
CA PRO A 308 10.74 9.85 2.18
C PRO A 308 10.40 9.15 0.87
N ILE A 309 11.35 8.39 0.31
CA ILE A 309 11.14 7.62 -0.92
C ILE A 309 9.96 6.65 -0.75
N THR A 310 9.12 6.51 -1.79
CA THR A 310 7.97 5.60 -1.82
C THR A 310 8.35 4.16 -1.45
N GLY A 311 7.54 3.56 -0.59
CA GLY A 311 7.79 2.22 -0.03
C GLY A 311 8.79 2.18 1.13
N ARG A 312 9.43 3.30 1.50
CA ARG A 312 10.23 3.39 2.74
C ARG A 312 9.35 3.69 3.95
N ALA A 313 9.84 3.34 5.14
CA ALA A 313 9.19 3.71 6.40
C ALA A 313 9.11 5.24 6.53
N GLY A 314 7.99 5.76 7.01
CA GLY A 314 7.74 7.20 7.09
C GLY A 314 7.01 7.78 5.88
N HIS A 315 6.96 7.07 4.73
CA HIS A 315 6.26 7.56 3.55
C HIS A 315 4.78 7.80 3.79
N ARG A 316 4.08 6.81 4.35
CA ARG A 316 2.66 6.95 4.66
C ARG A 316 2.40 8.02 5.70
N GLU A 317 3.28 8.10 6.69
CA GLU A 317 3.19 9.05 7.78
C GLU A 317 3.39 10.49 7.30
N TRP A 318 4.36 10.68 6.40
CA TRP A 318 4.60 11.94 5.72
C TRP A 318 3.38 12.33 4.89
N TRP A 319 2.82 11.37 4.13
CA TRP A 319 1.61 11.56 3.33
C TRP A 319 0.39 11.94 4.15
N ALA A 320 0.15 11.25 5.26
CA ALA A 320 -0.97 11.56 6.15
C ALA A 320 -0.85 12.97 6.74
N SER A 321 0.38 13.36 7.12
CA SER A 321 0.67 14.71 7.62
C SER A 321 0.48 15.76 6.52
N ALA A 322 0.93 15.47 5.29
CA ALA A 322 0.75 16.32 4.12
C ALA A 322 -0.73 16.50 3.76
N SER A 323 -1.51 15.42 3.74
CA SER A 323 -2.94 15.48 3.45
C SER A 323 -3.72 16.26 4.50
N ALA A 324 -3.37 16.14 5.79
CA ALA A 324 -3.97 16.94 6.85
C ALA A 324 -3.70 18.44 6.67
N VAL A 325 -2.49 18.79 6.23
CA VAL A 325 -2.13 20.17 5.85
C VAL A 325 -2.95 20.66 4.65
N LEU A 326 -3.11 19.83 3.63
CA LEU A 326 -3.80 20.20 2.39
C LEU A 326 -5.31 20.38 2.56
N THR A 327 -5.95 19.52 3.36
CA THR A 327 -7.41 19.55 3.59
C THR A 327 -7.88 20.90 4.18
N ARG A 328 -6.97 21.66 4.80
CA ARG A 328 -7.26 23.00 5.31
C ARG A 328 -7.21 24.10 4.25
N ASN A 329 -6.34 23.98 3.25
CA ASN A 329 -6.13 25.06 2.26
C ASN A 329 -7.25 25.13 1.22
N THR A 330 -8.13 24.13 1.15
CA THR A 330 -9.25 24.08 0.21
C THR A 330 -10.50 24.84 0.66
N ILE A 331 -10.55 25.36 1.88
CA ILE A 331 -11.76 26.03 2.42
C ILE A 331 -11.90 27.49 1.92
N ASP A 332 -10.83 28.11 1.42
CA ASP A 332 -10.87 29.47 0.87
C ASP A 332 -10.63 29.46 -0.66
N GLU A 333 -11.64 29.02 -1.42
CA GLU A 333 -11.60 28.90 -2.90
C GLU A 333 -11.38 30.24 -3.64
N THR A 334 -11.48 31.38 -2.95
CA THR A 334 -11.39 32.70 -3.58
C THR A 334 -10.02 33.36 -3.49
N ALA A 335 -9.14 32.85 -2.63
CA ALA A 335 -7.76 33.31 -2.52
C ALA A 335 -6.87 32.52 -3.48
N THR A 336 -6.03 33.22 -4.26
CA THR A 336 -4.93 32.56 -4.97
C THR A 336 -4.14 31.74 -3.95
N PRO A 337 -3.94 30.42 -4.13
CA PRO A 337 -3.34 29.58 -3.11
C PRO A 337 -1.89 30.03 -2.89
N THR A 338 -1.66 30.80 -1.82
CA THR A 338 -0.34 31.24 -1.37
C THR A 338 -0.07 30.60 -0.03
N GLY A 339 1.05 29.88 0.12
CA GLY A 339 1.46 29.26 1.38
C GLY A 339 1.76 27.76 1.27
N LEU A 340 1.79 27.05 2.42
CA LEU A 340 2.10 25.62 2.50
C LEU A 340 1.12 24.74 1.74
N GLY A 341 -0.13 25.16 1.58
CA GLY A 341 -1.10 24.43 0.75
C GLY A 341 -0.59 24.24 -0.65
N ALA A 342 -0.34 25.35 -1.35
CA ALA A 342 0.21 25.33 -2.70
C ALA A 342 1.59 24.65 -2.76
N PHE A 343 2.45 24.88 -1.76
CA PHE A 343 3.79 24.32 -1.73
C PHE A 343 3.79 22.79 -1.51
N VAL A 344 3.04 22.31 -0.52
CA VAL A 344 2.87 20.88 -0.24
C VAL A 344 2.17 20.24 -1.41
N GLU A 345 1.13 20.86 -1.95
CA GLU A 345 0.41 20.34 -3.11
C GLU A 345 1.32 20.21 -4.32
N GLN A 346 2.17 21.20 -4.59
CA GLN A 346 3.15 21.15 -5.66
C GLN A 346 4.24 20.09 -5.41
N HIS A 347 4.74 19.96 -4.18
CA HIS A 347 5.72 18.91 -3.83
C HIS A 347 5.11 17.52 -3.88
N LEU A 348 3.88 17.39 -3.42
CA LEU A 348 3.09 16.17 -3.40
C LEU A 348 2.83 15.72 -4.82
N ALA A 349 2.30 16.63 -5.64
CA ALA A 349 1.97 16.36 -7.02
C ALA A 349 3.26 16.11 -7.83
N GLY A 350 4.37 16.78 -7.55
CA GLY A 350 5.68 16.46 -8.11
C GLY A 350 6.18 15.06 -7.73
N ALA A 351 6.07 14.67 -6.45
CA ALA A 351 6.47 13.33 -5.99
C ALA A 351 5.60 12.22 -6.59
N ILE A 352 4.28 12.41 -6.62
CA ILE A 352 3.34 11.51 -7.29
C ILE A 352 3.68 11.37 -8.77
N ALA A 353 3.90 12.49 -9.45
CA ALA A 353 4.18 12.51 -10.87
C ALA A 353 5.50 11.79 -11.17
N HIS A 354 6.51 11.99 -10.34
CA HIS A 354 7.78 11.26 -10.44
C HIS A 354 7.59 9.76 -10.23
N ASP A 355 6.86 9.33 -9.20
CA ASP A 355 6.62 7.90 -8.93
C ASP A 355 5.83 7.23 -10.07
N LEU A 356 4.80 7.90 -10.57
CA LEU A 356 4.04 7.45 -11.74
C LEU A 356 4.93 7.35 -12.97
N TYR A 357 5.75 8.37 -13.22
CA TYR A 357 6.73 8.37 -14.32
C TYR A 357 7.73 7.20 -14.22
N LYS A 358 8.21 6.89 -13.01
CA LYS A 358 9.11 5.75 -12.78
C LYS A 358 8.45 4.39 -13.00
N ALA A 359 7.16 4.29 -12.70
CA ALA A 359 6.38 3.07 -12.88
C ALA A 359 5.99 2.80 -14.35
N ILE A 360 5.99 3.83 -15.21
CA ILE A 360 5.68 3.71 -16.64
C ILE A 360 6.83 2.98 -17.38
N PRO A 361 6.53 2.03 -18.29
CA PRO A 361 7.54 1.38 -19.13
C PRO A 361 8.39 2.39 -19.92
N GLU A 362 9.67 2.06 -20.14
CA GLU A 362 10.60 2.95 -20.85
C GLU A 362 10.09 3.41 -22.23
N THR A 363 9.37 2.54 -22.95
CA THR A 363 8.79 2.84 -24.25
C THR A 363 7.71 3.91 -24.19
N GLU A 364 6.90 3.92 -23.13
CA GLU A 364 5.83 4.91 -22.91
C GLU A 364 6.39 6.22 -22.35
N ARG A 365 7.50 6.16 -21.59
CA ARG A 365 8.21 7.36 -21.11
C ARG A 365 8.70 8.25 -22.25
N ALA A 366 9.14 7.67 -23.37
CA ALA A 366 9.61 8.44 -24.53
C ALA A 366 8.49 9.30 -25.15
N GLU A 367 7.26 8.78 -25.22
CA GLU A 367 6.10 9.54 -25.68
C GLU A 367 5.76 10.68 -24.70
N LEU A 368 5.90 10.39 -23.41
CA LEU A 368 5.69 11.36 -22.35
C LEU A 368 6.74 12.48 -22.35
N HIS A 369 8.00 12.19 -22.71
CA HIS A 369 9.04 13.21 -22.89
C HIS A 369 8.70 14.21 -23.98
N ALA A 370 8.13 13.75 -25.11
CA ALA A 370 7.71 14.66 -26.18
C ALA A 370 6.58 15.59 -25.72
N SER A 371 5.60 15.04 -24.97
CA SER A 371 4.51 15.83 -24.37
C SER A 371 5.03 16.82 -23.32
N LEU A 372 6.01 16.41 -22.50
CA LEU A 372 6.65 17.23 -21.49
C LEU A 372 7.48 18.36 -22.12
N ALA A 373 8.28 18.07 -23.14
CA ALA A 373 9.09 19.03 -23.89
C ALA A 373 8.25 20.18 -24.49
N ALA A 374 7.01 19.89 -24.91
CA ALA A 374 6.08 20.88 -25.45
C ALA A 374 5.53 21.85 -24.39
N LYS A 375 5.59 21.48 -23.11
CA LYS A 375 5.07 22.26 -21.97
C LYS A 375 6.16 22.98 -21.18
N LEU A 376 7.43 22.63 -21.40
CA LEU A 376 8.59 23.22 -20.74
C LEU A 376 9.15 24.41 -21.54
N ASP A 377 9.88 25.29 -20.86
CA ASP A 377 10.64 26.34 -21.54
C ASP A 377 11.86 25.77 -22.29
N SER A 378 12.39 26.51 -23.26
CA SER A 378 13.48 26.03 -24.12
C SER A 378 14.74 25.55 -23.38
N ILE A 379 15.05 26.12 -22.21
CA ILE A 379 16.23 25.73 -21.41
C ILE A 379 15.95 24.37 -20.76
N THR A 380 14.79 24.22 -20.13
CA THR A 380 14.39 22.97 -19.47
C THR A 380 14.15 21.85 -20.48
N THR A 381 13.63 22.16 -21.68
CA THR A 381 13.51 21.19 -22.79
C THR A 381 14.88 20.69 -23.25
N THR A 382 15.87 21.57 -23.39
CA THR A 382 17.24 21.16 -23.74
C THR A 382 17.85 20.28 -22.63
N ALA A 383 17.53 20.55 -21.37
CA ALA A 383 17.94 19.69 -20.26
C ALA A 383 17.25 18.33 -20.30
N LEU A 384 15.95 18.29 -20.64
CA LEU A 384 15.15 17.07 -20.74
C LEU A 384 15.72 16.13 -21.82
N GLU A 385 16.15 16.68 -22.97
CA GLU A 385 16.79 15.89 -24.04
C GLU A 385 18.13 15.25 -23.63
N ARG A 386 18.84 15.87 -22.69
CA ARG A 386 20.14 15.38 -22.22
C ARG A 386 20.02 14.36 -21.09
N ASP A 387 19.15 14.66 -20.13
CA ASP A 387 18.94 13.85 -18.94
C ASP A 387 17.47 13.97 -18.49
N PRO A 388 16.58 13.15 -19.07
CA PRO A 388 15.16 13.22 -18.75
C PRO A 388 14.89 12.93 -17.27
N GLU A 389 15.68 12.05 -16.68
CA GLU A 389 15.55 11.63 -15.29
C GLU A 389 15.90 12.76 -14.33
N ALA A 390 16.98 13.49 -14.57
CA ALA A 390 17.33 14.66 -13.76
C ALA A 390 16.27 15.76 -13.85
N VAL A 391 15.67 15.98 -15.03
CA VAL A 391 14.65 17.02 -15.22
C VAL A 391 13.32 16.66 -14.57
N VAL A 392 12.87 15.40 -14.69
CA VAL A 392 11.64 14.92 -14.04
C VAL A 392 11.75 15.00 -12.51
N ASN A 393 12.96 14.87 -11.95
CA ASN A 393 13.23 15.07 -10.52
C ASN A 393 13.25 16.55 -10.07
N HIS A 394 13.21 17.51 -11.00
CA HIS A 394 13.30 18.93 -10.68
C HIS A 394 11.91 19.53 -10.42
N SER A 395 11.75 20.27 -9.32
CA SER A 395 10.45 20.85 -8.91
C SER A 395 9.82 21.77 -9.97
N ALA A 396 10.65 22.45 -10.77
CA ALA A 396 10.20 23.29 -11.89
C ALA A 396 9.49 22.51 -13.02
N ALA A 397 9.75 21.20 -13.16
CA ALA A 397 9.11 20.35 -14.16
C ALA A 397 7.84 19.65 -13.64
N ALA A 398 7.57 19.70 -12.33
CA ALA A 398 6.50 18.93 -11.68
C ALA A 398 5.11 19.19 -12.29
N SER A 399 4.74 20.45 -12.48
CA SER A 399 3.43 20.81 -13.06
C SER A 399 3.29 20.36 -14.51
N ALA A 400 4.36 20.50 -15.31
CA ALA A 400 4.36 20.06 -16.69
C ALA A 400 4.32 18.52 -16.80
N LEU A 401 4.98 17.82 -15.87
CA LEU A 401 4.97 16.36 -15.78
C LEU A 401 3.59 15.83 -15.42
N LEU A 402 2.92 16.42 -14.42
CA LEU A 402 1.54 16.08 -14.06
C LEU A 402 0.58 16.24 -15.22
N ALA A 403 0.64 17.38 -15.91
CA ALA A 403 -0.19 17.63 -17.08
C ALA A 403 0.06 16.59 -18.18
N SER A 404 1.33 16.26 -18.47
CA SER A 404 1.68 15.23 -19.44
C SER A 404 1.24 13.82 -19.04
N LEU A 405 1.28 13.47 -17.74
CA LEU A 405 0.76 12.21 -17.21
C LEU A 405 -0.77 12.12 -17.28
N ALA A 406 -1.47 13.25 -17.08
CA ALA A 406 -2.91 13.33 -17.24
C ALA A 406 -3.32 13.19 -18.72
N ASP A 407 -2.65 13.93 -19.62
CA ASP A 407 -2.91 13.88 -21.07
C ASP A 407 -2.71 12.46 -21.64
N ALA A 408 -1.69 11.75 -21.14
CA ALA A 408 -1.39 10.38 -21.53
C ALA A 408 -2.30 9.34 -20.85
N GLY A 409 -3.21 9.76 -19.96
CA GLY A 409 -4.14 8.88 -19.25
C GLY A 409 -3.51 8.04 -18.13
N HIS A 410 -2.26 8.32 -17.74
CA HIS A 410 -1.61 7.64 -16.62
C HIS A 410 -2.08 8.18 -15.26
N LEU A 411 -2.48 9.45 -15.21
CA LEU A 411 -3.08 10.09 -14.04
C LEU A 411 -4.62 10.16 -14.18
N THR A 412 -5.30 9.03 -13.97
CA THR A 412 -6.78 8.98 -13.99
C THR A 412 -7.37 9.36 -12.62
N PRO A 413 -8.66 9.76 -12.52
CA PRO A 413 -9.33 9.95 -11.23
C PRO A 413 -9.25 8.72 -10.30
N ARG A 414 -9.18 7.51 -10.87
CA ARG A 414 -8.99 6.27 -10.12
C ARG A 414 -7.56 6.14 -9.62
N THR A 415 -6.56 6.37 -10.48
CA THR A 415 -5.14 6.38 -10.09
C THR A 415 -4.89 7.45 -9.04
N ALA A 416 -5.50 8.62 -9.19
CA ALA A 416 -5.50 9.71 -8.24
C ALA A 416 -6.12 9.29 -6.90
N ALA A 417 -7.29 8.63 -6.90
CA ALA A 417 -7.92 8.13 -5.68
C ALA A 417 -7.10 7.01 -4.99
N ASP A 418 -6.53 6.09 -5.77
CA ASP A 418 -5.67 5.00 -5.30
C ASP A 418 -4.36 5.55 -4.69
N LEU A 419 -3.87 6.68 -5.20
CA LEU A 419 -2.72 7.43 -4.68
C LEU A 419 -3.08 8.48 -3.61
N GLY A 420 -4.36 8.70 -3.33
CA GLY A 420 -4.83 9.68 -2.34
C GLY A 420 -4.79 11.15 -2.77
N ILE A 421 -4.72 11.44 -4.08
CA ILE A 421 -4.81 12.80 -4.66
C ILE A 421 -6.28 13.24 -4.69
N THR A 422 -6.58 14.44 -4.17
CA THR A 422 -7.94 14.98 -4.16
C THR A 422 -8.38 15.52 -5.52
N LYS A 423 -9.70 15.57 -5.74
CA LYS A 423 -10.39 15.92 -7.01
C LYS A 423 -10.14 17.32 -7.65
N PRO A 424 -9.66 18.40 -7.00
CA PRO A 424 -9.75 19.74 -7.59
C PRO A 424 -8.99 19.98 -8.90
N HIS A 425 -7.92 19.23 -9.18
CA HIS A 425 -6.99 19.54 -10.29
C HIS A 425 -7.26 18.84 -11.62
N LEU A 426 -8.18 17.86 -11.67
CA LEU A 426 -8.48 17.14 -12.91
C LEU A 426 -9.52 17.86 -13.78
N ASN A 427 -10.10 18.98 -13.31
CA ASN A 427 -11.26 19.63 -13.94
C ASN A 427 -11.04 21.10 -14.37
N GLN A 428 -9.82 21.63 -14.35
CA GLN A 428 -9.55 22.97 -14.89
C GLN A 428 -9.04 22.84 -16.34
N ASP A 429 -9.80 23.40 -17.29
CA ASP A 429 -9.56 23.51 -18.73
C ASP A 429 -9.97 22.36 -19.67
N GLN A 430 -11.17 21.81 -19.50
CA GLN A 430 -11.93 21.28 -20.66
C GLN A 430 -12.99 22.31 -21.06
N PRO A 431 -12.76 23.18 -22.06
CA PRO A 431 -13.84 24.00 -22.60
C PRO A 431 -14.89 23.08 -23.22
N ASP A 432 -16.15 23.25 -22.81
CA ASP A 432 -17.33 22.63 -23.40
C ASP A 432 -17.31 22.73 -24.92
N GLN A 433 -16.80 21.70 -25.61
CA GLN A 433 -17.04 21.51 -27.04
C GLN A 433 -18.42 20.87 -27.22
N ALA A 434 -19.46 21.68 -27.02
CA ALA A 434 -20.75 21.49 -27.68
C ALA A 434 -20.60 21.86 -29.17
N GLY A 435 -19.85 21.03 -29.91
CA GLY A 435 -19.67 21.13 -31.35
C GLY A 435 -20.64 20.19 -32.07
N SER A 436 -21.76 20.75 -32.51
CA SER A 436 -22.75 20.13 -33.38
C SER A 436 -22.13 19.36 -34.55
N ILE A 437 -22.14 18.02 -34.51
CA ILE A 437 -21.85 17.18 -35.68
C ILE A 437 -23.12 17.11 -36.54
N THR A 438 -23.15 17.89 -37.62
CA THR A 438 -24.11 17.70 -38.72
C THR A 438 -23.66 16.50 -39.55
N VAL A 439 -24.30 15.35 -39.37
CA VAL A 439 -24.11 14.18 -40.25
C VAL A 439 -25.00 14.35 -41.49
N SER A 440 -24.38 14.60 -42.64
CA SER A 440 -25.02 14.47 -43.95
C SER A 440 -24.97 13.00 -44.37
N PRO A 441 -26.09 12.36 -44.79
CA PRO A 441 -26.08 10.96 -45.16
C PRO A 441 -25.81 10.80 -46.67
N ASN A 442 -24.88 9.91 -47.02
CA ASN A 442 -24.86 9.33 -48.35
C ASN A 442 -24.62 7.81 -48.29
N ALA A 443 -25.66 7.11 -48.74
CA ALA A 443 -25.70 5.80 -49.40
C ALA A 443 -25.03 4.58 -48.73
N VAL A 444 -25.86 3.71 -48.13
CA VAL A 444 -25.92 2.30 -48.57
C VAL A 444 -27.39 1.88 -48.66
N ARG A 445 -27.78 1.45 -49.85
CA ARG A 445 -29.08 0.90 -50.22
C ARG A 445 -28.99 -0.62 -50.08
N VAL A 446 -29.75 -1.21 -49.17
CA VAL A 446 -30.13 -2.64 -49.22
C VAL A 446 -31.61 -2.72 -48.88
N GLU A 447 -32.40 -3.12 -49.86
CA GLU A 447 -33.83 -3.45 -49.76
C GLU A 447 -34.01 -4.84 -49.16
N ILE A 448 -34.81 -4.99 -48.09
CA ILE A 448 -35.66 -6.17 -47.82
C ILE A 448 -36.92 -5.67 -47.07
N GLY A 449 -38.10 -6.07 -47.55
CA GLY A 449 -39.39 -5.44 -47.27
C GLY A 449 -40.16 -5.95 -46.04
N GLY A 450 -41.28 -5.27 -45.76
CA GLY A 450 -42.29 -5.70 -44.78
C GLY A 450 -43.04 -4.53 -44.12
N PRO A 451 -44.36 -4.60 -43.88
CA PRO A 451 -45.24 -3.43 -43.95
C PRO A 451 -45.57 -2.75 -42.61
N GLU A 452 -45.89 -1.46 -42.75
CA GLU A 452 -46.91 -0.66 -42.07
C GLU A 452 -47.15 -0.88 -40.55
N PHE A 453 -46.77 0.12 -39.75
CA PHE A 453 -47.65 0.64 -38.69
C PHE A 453 -47.45 2.16 -38.55
N THR A 454 -48.52 2.90 -38.81
CA THR A 454 -48.65 4.33 -38.51
C THR A 454 -49.01 4.51 -37.04
N SER A 455 -48.35 5.43 -36.35
CA SER A 455 -48.87 6.04 -35.12
C SER A 455 -48.27 7.41 -34.95
N SER A 456 -49.10 8.41 -35.23
CA SER A 456 -48.87 9.82 -34.97
C SER A 456 -49.31 10.12 -33.54
N VAL A 457 -48.43 10.66 -32.68
CA VAL A 457 -48.86 11.39 -31.48
C VAL A 457 -47.98 12.64 -31.31
N THR A 458 -48.69 13.76 -31.23
CA THR A 458 -48.27 15.16 -31.11
C THR A 458 -47.61 15.47 -29.76
N PRO A 459 -46.63 16.40 -29.69
CA PRO A 459 -46.06 16.86 -28.41
C PRO A 459 -46.97 17.84 -27.67
N ILE A 460 -47.14 17.61 -26.36
CA ILE A 460 -47.83 18.52 -25.43
C ILE A 460 -46.81 19.56 -24.95
N SER A 461 -47.09 20.84 -25.24
CA SER A 461 -46.44 22.00 -24.61
C SER A 461 -46.93 22.20 -23.18
N SER A 462 -46.06 22.66 -22.31
CA SER A 462 -46.42 23.23 -21.01
C SER A 462 -45.46 24.36 -20.64
N PRO A 463 -45.90 25.32 -19.79
CA PRO A 463 -45.72 26.73 -20.07
C PRO A 463 -44.70 27.44 -19.18
N ARG A 464 -44.24 28.59 -19.69
CA ARG A 464 -43.55 29.66 -18.96
C ARG A 464 -44.38 30.14 -17.76
N LEU A 465 -43.73 30.34 -16.63
CA LEU A 465 -44.13 31.32 -15.62
C LEU A 465 -42.93 32.21 -15.28
N LEU A 466 -43.22 33.51 -15.32
CA LEU A 466 -42.40 34.63 -14.90
C LEU A 466 -42.40 34.73 -13.38
N TYR A 467 -41.24 35.00 -12.78
CA TYR A 467 -40.95 36.25 -12.07
C TYR A 467 -39.45 36.51 -12.07
#